data_AF-A0A4P1RA16-F1
#
_entry.id   AF-A0A4P1RA16-F1
#
_cell.length_a   1.000
_cell.length_b   1.000
_cell.length_c   1.000
_cell.angle_alpha   90.00
_cell.angle_beta   90.00
_cell.angle_gamma   90.00
#
_symmetry.space_group_name_H-M   'P 1'
#
loop_
_entity.id
_entity.type
_entity.pdbx_description
1 polymer ?
#
loop_
_entity_poly.entity_id
_entity_poly.type
_entity_poly.pdbx_seq_one_letter_code
_entity_poly.pdbx_strand_id
1 'polypeptide(L)'
;MAAFSCSLVTLSSQMRNLSLTSSSSSPFPISNSASLSFSNNLSHALFSQGSLSLSTVKNPTQRLMVVCEVTTKKADSAVKRARLAEKHRFYNKARKSEIRTRMRKVLEALEGLKKKPEAQAEEILSVEKLIGEAYSVIDKAVKAGTLHRNTGANRKSRLARRKKAVEIHRGWYTPVPDVSSV
;
A
#
# COMPACT_ATOMS: atom_id res chain seq x y z
N MET A 1 24.64 -0.35 -47.84
CA MET A 1 23.35 -0.71 -47.21
C MET A 1 23.45 -2.16 -46.75
N ALA A 2 23.67 -2.39 -45.46
CA ALA A 2 23.86 -3.74 -44.91
C ALA A 2 22.57 -4.16 -44.18
N ALA A 3 21.93 -5.21 -44.67
CA ALA A 3 20.72 -5.79 -44.11
C ALA A 3 21.10 -6.74 -42.97
N PHE A 4 20.66 -6.42 -41.74
CA PHE A 4 20.71 -7.35 -40.61
C PHE A 4 19.40 -8.13 -40.55
N SER A 5 19.46 -9.42 -40.88
CA SER A 5 18.39 -10.39 -40.70
C SER A 5 18.41 -10.91 -39.26
N CYS A 6 17.45 -10.48 -38.44
CA CYS A 6 17.25 -11.01 -37.10
C CYS A 6 16.26 -12.19 -37.15
N SER A 7 16.77 -13.42 -37.00
CA SER A 7 15.98 -14.62 -36.78
C SER A 7 15.54 -14.71 -35.32
N LEU A 8 14.22 -14.71 -35.08
CA LEU A 8 13.62 -14.87 -33.76
C LEU A 8 13.60 -16.36 -33.37
N VAL A 9 14.32 -16.72 -32.31
CA VAL A 9 14.31 -18.07 -31.73
C VAL A 9 13.13 -18.20 -30.78
N THR A 10 12.20 -19.11 -31.07
CA THR A 10 11.07 -19.46 -30.21
C THR A 10 11.49 -20.56 -29.22
N LEU A 11 11.49 -20.25 -27.93
CA LEU A 11 11.79 -21.21 -26.86
C LEU A 11 10.46 -21.77 -26.31
N SER A 12 10.24 -23.08 -26.44
CA SER A 12 9.08 -23.75 -25.84
C SER A 12 9.35 -24.01 -24.35
N SER A 13 8.43 -23.58 -23.48
CA SER A 13 8.50 -23.79 -22.03
C SER A 13 7.57 -24.94 -21.64
N GLN A 14 8.15 -26.05 -21.17
CA GLN A 14 7.40 -27.17 -20.59
C GLN A 14 7.42 -27.03 -19.07
N MET A 15 6.26 -26.80 -18.46
CA MET A 15 6.11 -26.84 -17.00
C MET A 15 6.03 -28.28 -16.51
N ARG A 16 6.98 -28.69 -15.67
CA ARG A 16 6.95 -29.96 -14.93
C ARG A 16 6.32 -29.73 -13.55
N ASN A 17 5.25 -30.46 -13.24
CA ASN A 17 4.61 -30.47 -11.93
C ASN A 17 5.48 -31.24 -10.92
N LEU A 18 5.79 -30.62 -9.79
CA LEU A 18 6.51 -31.23 -8.67
C LEU A 18 5.48 -31.74 -7.64
N SER A 19 5.41 -33.06 -7.47
CA SER A 19 4.71 -33.74 -6.38
C SER A 19 5.71 -34.08 -5.27
N LEU A 20 5.48 -33.60 -4.06
CA LEU A 20 6.23 -34.02 -2.87
C LEU A 20 5.41 -35.08 -2.13
N THR A 21 5.97 -36.29 -2.07
CA THR A 21 5.56 -37.38 -1.19
C THR A 21 6.15 -37.14 0.19
N SER A 22 5.37 -37.36 1.24
CA SER A 22 5.89 -37.53 2.60
C SER A 22 4.97 -38.51 3.34
N SER A 23 5.55 -39.63 3.77
CA SER A 23 4.91 -40.67 4.59
C SER A 23 5.65 -40.79 5.93
N SER A 24 4.93 -41.35 6.92
CA SER A 24 5.29 -41.60 8.34
C SER A 24 4.97 -40.42 9.28
N SER A 25 4.32 -40.56 10.44
CA SER A 25 3.97 -41.71 11.29
C SER A 25 2.83 -41.33 12.27
N SER A 26 2.01 -42.31 12.68
CA SER A 26 0.94 -42.29 13.71
C SER A 26 1.49 -42.16 15.16
N PRO A 27 0.73 -41.80 16.25
CA PRO A 27 -0.58 -42.37 16.64
C PRO A 27 -1.65 -41.44 17.28
N PHE A 28 -2.90 -41.94 17.22
CA PHE A 28 -4.24 -41.60 17.78
C PHE A 28 -4.36 -40.97 19.20
N PRO A 29 -5.59 -40.67 19.72
CA PRO A 29 -6.82 -40.07 19.15
C PRO A 29 -7.40 -38.95 20.07
N ILE A 30 -8.43 -38.20 19.63
CA ILE A 30 -9.58 -37.76 20.46
C ILE A 30 -10.68 -37.23 19.52
N SER A 31 -11.89 -37.71 19.76
CA SER A 31 -13.14 -37.45 19.05
C SER A 31 -13.63 -36.00 19.15
N ASN A 32 -14.21 -35.45 18.07
CA ASN A 32 -15.66 -35.32 17.95
C ASN A 32 -16.07 -34.54 16.69
N SER A 33 -17.09 -35.11 16.06
CA SER A 33 -17.87 -34.67 14.91
C SER A 33 -18.63 -33.36 15.13
N ALA A 34 -18.75 -32.54 14.07
CA ALA A 34 -20.03 -32.12 13.48
C ALA A 34 -19.85 -30.90 12.56
N SER A 35 -19.94 -31.11 11.24
CA SER A 35 -20.20 -30.04 10.26
C SER A 35 -21.72 -29.90 10.11
N LEU A 36 -22.26 -28.73 10.46
CA LEU A 36 -23.66 -28.38 10.27
C LEU A 36 -23.95 -28.19 8.77
N SER A 37 -24.56 -29.18 8.15
CA SER A 37 -25.18 -29.05 6.82
C SER A 37 -26.55 -28.40 6.96
N PHE A 38 -26.69 -27.18 6.44
CA PHE A 38 -28.00 -26.54 6.26
C PHE A 38 -28.72 -27.20 5.08
N SER A 39 -29.74 -28.00 5.38
CA SER A 39 -30.70 -28.51 4.41
C SER A 39 -31.72 -27.43 4.04
N ASN A 40 -31.75 -27.01 2.77
CA ASN A 40 -32.93 -26.33 2.23
C ASN A 40 -33.83 -27.38 1.59
N ASN A 41 -34.97 -27.63 2.25
CA ASN A 41 -36.12 -28.31 1.67
C ASN A 41 -36.58 -27.54 0.41
N LEU A 42 -36.55 -28.20 -0.75
CA LEU A 42 -37.31 -27.76 -1.92
C LEU A 42 -38.31 -28.86 -2.25
N SER A 43 -39.56 -28.59 -1.90
CA SER A 43 -40.72 -29.45 -2.14
C SER A 43 -40.93 -29.75 -3.62
N HIS A 44 -41.25 -31.00 -3.91
CA HIS A 44 -41.66 -31.53 -5.21
C HIS A 44 -42.76 -30.69 -5.86
N ALA A 45 -42.53 -30.23 -7.09
CA ALA A 45 -43.58 -29.83 -8.02
C ALA A 45 -43.68 -30.88 -9.13
N LEU A 46 -44.59 -31.84 -8.95
CA LEU A 46 -45.10 -32.70 -10.01
C LEU A 46 -46.20 -31.92 -10.73
N PHE A 47 -45.90 -31.33 -11.90
CA PHE A 47 -46.96 -30.93 -12.82
C PHE A 47 -46.51 -31.00 -14.29
N SER A 48 -47.14 -31.95 -14.99
CA SER A 48 -47.44 -32.06 -16.42
C SER A 48 -46.42 -31.63 -17.45
N GLN A 49 -45.94 -32.64 -18.19
CA GLN A 49 -45.48 -32.53 -19.57
C GLN A 49 -46.50 -31.77 -20.43
N GLY A 50 -46.04 -30.77 -21.16
CA GLY A 50 -46.82 -29.98 -22.10
C GLY A 50 -45.90 -29.13 -22.97
N SER A 51 -45.45 -29.70 -24.09
CA SER A 51 -44.68 -28.98 -25.10
C SER A 51 -45.61 -28.11 -25.94
N LEU A 52 -45.87 -26.88 -25.49
CA LEU A 52 -46.54 -25.86 -26.30
C LEU A 52 -45.47 -25.03 -27.01
N SER A 53 -45.26 -25.34 -28.30
CA SER A 53 -44.50 -24.51 -29.23
C SER A 53 -45.31 -23.26 -29.53
N LEU A 54 -44.98 -22.14 -28.88
CA LEU A 54 -45.49 -20.82 -29.25
C LEU A 54 -44.57 -20.25 -30.32
N SER A 55 -45.07 -20.12 -31.55
CA SER A 55 -44.41 -19.46 -32.65
C SER A 55 -44.30 -17.95 -32.38
N THR A 56 -43.08 -17.40 -32.42
CA THR A 56 -42.86 -15.96 -32.40
C THR A 56 -43.33 -15.37 -33.74
N VAL A 57 -44.45 -14.65 -33.73
CA VAL A 57 -44.87 -13.80 -34.84
C VAL A 57 -43.80 -12.73 -35.06
N LYS A 58 -43.06 -12.82 -36.18
CA LYS A 58 -42.18 -11.75 -36.66
C LYS A 58 -43.06 -10.71 -37.37
N ASN A 59 -43.27 -9.55 -36.75
CA ASN A 59 -43.76 -8.37 -37.47
C ASN A 59 -42.56 -7.59 -38.04
N PRO A 60 -42.42 -7.44 -39.38
CA PRO A 60 -41.41 -6.61 -39.98
C PRO A 60 -42.02 -5.24 -40.29
N THR A 61 -41.81 -4.27 -39.41
CA THR A 61 -41.94 -2.86 -39.80
C THR A 61 -40.73 -2.10 -39.32
N GLN A 62 -39.82 -1.91 -40.25
CA GLN A 62 -38.73 -0.96 -40.18
C GLN A 62 -39.31 0.45 -39.99
N ARG A 63 -39.31 0.93 -38.75
CA ARG A 63 -39.25 2.37 -38.48
C ARG A 63 -37.89 2.62 -37.86
N LEU A 64 -36.90 2.92 -38.70
CA LEU A 64 -35.64 3.53 -38.28
C LEU A 64 -35.96 4.94 -37.78
N MET A 65 -36.46 5.03 -36.55
CA MET A 65 -36.30 6.25 -35.77
C MET A 65 -34.83 6.25 -35.34
N VAL A 66 -34.02 7.11 -35.93
CA VAL A 66 -32.72 7.46 -35.34
C VAL A 66 -33.04 8.29 -34.09
N VAL A 67 -33.42 7.59 -33.02
CA VAL A 67 -33.34 8.12 -31.67
C VAL A 67 -31.85 8.21 -31.40
N CYS A 68 -31.36 9.42 -31.15
CA CYS A 68 -30.02 9.60 -30.63
C CYS A 68 -30.03 9.04 -29.20
N GLU A 69 -29.82 7.72 -29.07
CA GLU A 69 -29.67 7.10 -27.77
C GLU A 69 -28.37 7.63 -27.16
N VAL A 70 -28.50 8.65 -26.30
CA VAL A 70 -27.43 9.03 -25.38
C VAL A 70 -27.23 7.82 -24.48
N THR A 71 -26.31 6.94 -24.85
CA THR A 71 -25.90 5.82 -24.00
C THR A 71 -25.33 6.42 -22.72
N THR A 72 -26.18 6.50 -21.70
CA THR A 72 -25.78 6.97 -20.38
C THR A 72 -24.70 6.01 -19.89
N LYS A 73 -23.46 6.50 -19.79
CA LYS A 73 -22.34 5.70 -19.31
C LYS A 73 -22.70 5.19 -17.92
N LYS A 74 -22.85 3.87 -17.79
CA LYS A 74 -23.11 3.22 -16.50
C LYS A 74 -22.00 3.59 -15.52
N ALA A 75 -22.34 3.80 -14.26
CA ALA A 75 -21.39 4.18 -13.23
C ALA A 75 -20.36 3.05 -13.01
N ASP A 76 -19.20 3.17 -13.65
CA ASP A 76 -18.12 2.22 -13.48
C ASP A 76 -17.33 2.52 -12.20
N SER A 77 -17.53 1.66 -11.21
CA SER A 77 -16.83 1.73 -9.92
C SER A 77 -15.31 1.61 -10.07
N ALA A 78 -14.83 0.85 -11.07
CA ALA A 78 -13.40 0.65 -11.31
C ALA A 78 -12.75 1.95 -11.80
N VAL A 79 -13.34 2.61 -12.79
CA VAL A 79 -12.86 3.91 -13.31
C VAL A 79 -12.88 4.98 -12.22
N LYS A 80 -13.90 4.99 -11.35
CA LYS A 80 -13.95 5.91 -10.20
C LYS A 80 -12.78 5.65 -9.23
N ARG A 81 -12.51 4.39 -8.88
CA ARG A 81 -11.41 4.03 -7.99
C ARG A 81 -10.05 4.38 -8.58
N ALA A 82 -9.85 4.20 -9.88
CA ALA A 82 -8.64 4.61 -10.59
C ALA A 82 -8.38 6.12 -10.45
N ARG A 83 -9.38 6.97 -10.74
CA ARG A 83 -9.28 8.43 -10.59
C ARG A 83 -8.97 8.86 -9.16
N LEU A 84 -9.63 8.24 -8.18
CA LEU A 84 -9.37 8.52 -6.76
C LEU A 84 -7.95 8.11 -6.33
N ALA A 85 -7.48 6.96 -6.82
CA ALA A 85 -6.13 6.47 -6.54
C ALA A 85 -5.06 7.42 -7.10
N GLU A 86 -5.24 7.94 -8.32
CA GLU A 86 -4.35 8.94 -8.91
C GLU A 86 -4.30 10.22 -8.08
N LYS A 87 -5.47 10.74 -7.69
CA LYS A 87 -5.58 11.92 -6.82
C LYS A 87 -4.87 11.70 -5.48
N HIS A 88 -5.11 10.57 -4.82
CA HIS A 88 -4.46 10.24 -3.55
C HIS A 88 -2.95 10.02 -3.70
N ARG A 89 -2.52 9.40 -4.80
CA ARG A 89 -1.11 9.19 -5.14
C ARG A 89 -0.38 10.52 -5.24
N PHE A 90 -0.96 11.54 -5.90
CA PHE A 90 -0.36 12.86 -5.99
C PHE A 90 -0.14 13.51 -4.61
N TYR A 91 -1.17 13.58 -3.76
CA TYR A 91 -1.06 14.18 -2.43
C TYR A 91 -0.13 13.40 -1.49
N ASN A 92 -0.18 12.07 -1.54
CA ASN A 92 0.69 11.23 -0.71
C ASN A 92 2.14 11.31 -1.17
N LYS A 93 2.39 11.41 -2.48
CA LYS A 93 3.73 11.63 -3.03
C LYS A 93 4.29 12.96 -2.53
N ALA A 94 3.54 14.05 -2.68
CA ALA A 94 3.95 15.39 -2.25
C ALA A 94 4.29 15.44 -0.74
N ARG A 95 3.40 14.93 0.13
CA ARG A 95 3.64 14.87 1.58
C ARG A 95 4.84 14.01 1.94
N LYS A 96 5.00 12.84 1.31
CA LYS A 96 6.16 11.95 1.55
C LYS A 96 7.47 12.59 1.10
N SER A 97 7.50 13.26 -0.06
CA SER A 97 8.68 13.98 -0.54
C SER A 97 9.02 15.16 0.35
N GLU A 98 8.05 15.92 0.81
CA GLU A 98 8.30 17.06 1.71
C GLU A 98 8.97 16.60 3.00
N ILE A 99 8.45 15.56 3.65
CA ILE A 99 9.07 15.01 4.87
C ILE A 99 10.51 14.56 4.58
N ARG A 100 10.75 13.87 3.46
CA ARG A 100 12.10 13.41 3.09
C ARG A 100 13.05 14.60 2.93
N THR A 101 12.61 15.68 2.29
CA THR A 101 13.42 16.89 2.09
C THR A 101 13.72 17.59 3.41
N ARG A 102 12.72 17.83 4.27
CA ARG A 102 12.94 18.49 5.58
C ARG A 102 13.86 17.66 6.47
N MET A 103 13.66 16.34 6.53
CA MET A 103 14.54 15.43 7.27
C MET A 103 15.97 15.46 6.73
N ARG A 104 16.15 15.48 5.40
CA ARG A 104 17.48 15.56 4.79
C ARG A 104 18.21 16.84 5.20
N LYS A 105 17.54 17.99 5.15
CA LYS A 105 18.11 19.28 5.60
C LYS A 105 18.60 19.23 7.05
N VAL A 106 17.80 18.65 7.95
CA VAL A 106 18.20 18.49 9.36
C VAL A 106 19.43 17.59 9.49
N LEU A 107 19.47 16.47 8.77
CA LEU A 107 20.60 15.55 8.83
C LEU A 107 21.89 16.18 8.27
N GLU A 108 21.80 16.89 7.14
CA GLU A 108 22.95 17.61 6.56
C GLU A 108 23.48 18.68 7.52
N ALA A 109 22.61 19.43 8.19
CA ALA A 109 23.01 20.41 9.20
C ALA A 109 23.70 19.74 10.41
N LEU A 110 23.15 18.63 10.92
CA LEU A 110 23.75 17.86 12.02
C LEU A 110 25.10 17.22 11.64
N GLU A 111 25.26 16.78 10.39
CA GLU A 111 26.52 16.23 9.89
C GLU A 111 27.60 17.32 9.73
N GLY A 112 27.22 18.51 9.26
CA GLY A 112 28.12 19.66 9.23
C GLY A 112 28.59 20.06 10.63
N LEU A 113 27.68 20.07 11.59
CA LEU A 113 27.94 20.30 13.01
C LEU A 113 28.88 19.28 13.65
N LYS A 114 28.83 18.01 13.22
CA LYS A 114 29.73 16.98 13.74
C LYS A 114 31.17 17.18 13.26
N LYS A 115 31.36 17.71 12.04
CA LYS A 115 32.68 17.87 11.39
C LYS A 115 33.41 19.13 11.82
N LYS A 116 32.68 20.21 12.13
CA LYS A 116 33.27 21.47 12.59
C LYS A 116 33.51 21.44 14.10
N PRO A 117 34.76 21.65 14.58
CA PRO A 117 35.09 21.60 16.00
C PRO A 117 34.63 22.86 16.78
N GLU A 118 34.58 24.03 16.15
CA GLU A 118 33.98 25.23 16.73
C GLU A 118 32.54 25.37 16.24
N ALA A 119 31.58 25.07 17.10
CA ALA A 119 30.17 25.35 16.83
C ALA A 119 29.66 26.38 17.83
N GLN A 120 29.25 27.53 17.31
CA GLN A 120 28.58 28.55 18.09
C GLN A 120 27.15 28.13 18.46
N ALA A 121 26.65 28.62 19.59
CA ALA A 121 25.28 28.39 20.06
C ALA A 121 24.22 28.77 19.03
N GLU A 122 24.52 29.73 18.14
CA GLU A 122 23.64 30.19 17.07
C GLU A 122 23.30 29.08 16.05
N GLU A 123 24.24 28.18 15.75
CA GLU A 123 24.01 27.10 14.79
C GLU A 123 23.03 26.05 15.34
N ILE A 124 23.00 25.88 16.67
CA ILE A 124 22.06 24.98 17.34
C ILE A 124 20.63 25.51 17.19
N LEU A 125 20.42 26.80 17.43
CA LEU A 125 19.11 27.44 17.30
C LEU A 125 18.56 27.31 15.88
N SER A 126 19.43 27.41 14.87
CA SER A 126 19.06 27.17 13.48
C SER A 126 18.60 25.72 13.25
N VAL A 127 19.34 24.74 13.78
CA VAL A 127 18.96 23.33 13.68
C VAL A 127 17.66 23.01 14.41
N GLU A 128 17.42 23.62 15.57
CA GLU A 128 16.18 23.45 16.31
C GLU A 128 14.96 23.98 15.55
N LYS A 129 15.11 25.12 14.87
CA LYS A 129 14.06 25.63 13.96
C LYS A 129 13.77 24.62 12.85
N LEU A 130 14.80 24.06 12.20
CA LEU A 130 14.62 23.04 11.15
C LEU A 130 13.97 21.76 11.70
N ILE A 131 14.29 21.35 12.93
CA ILE A 131 13.64 20.20 13.59
C ILE A 131 12.16 20.50 13.85
N GLY A 132 11.83 21.70 14.33
CA GLY A 132 10.46 22.15 14.55
C GLY A 132 9.63 22.10 13.27
N GLU A 133 10.17 22.59 12.17
CA GLU A 133 9.54 22.48 10.85
C GLU A 133 9.32 21.02 10.43
N ALA A 134 10.33 20.17 10.60
CA ALA A 134 10.24 18.75 10.25
C ALA A 134 9.15 18.05 11.07
N TYR A 135 9.05 18.33 12.37
CA TYR A 135 8.00 17.78 13.24
C TYR A 135 6.61 18.25 12.82
N SER A 136 6.45 19.54 12.53
CA SER A 136 5.18 20.09 12.04
C SER A 136 4.69 19.38 10.77
N VAL A 137 5.58 19.15 9.80
CA VAL A 137 5.23 18.44 8.55
C VAL A 137 4.91 16.97 8.81
N ILE A 138 5.68 16.29 9.68
CA ILE A 138 5.41 14.89 10.06
C ILE A 138 4.02 14.75 10.68
N ASP A 139 3.67 15.64 11.62
CA ASP A 139 2.39 15.56 12.34
C ASP A 139 1.20 15.91 11.45
N LYS A 140 1.36 16.90 10.57
CA LYS A 140 0.35 17.18 9.53
C LYS A 140 0.12 15.97 8.64
N ALA A 141 1.17 15.25 8.26
CA ALA A 141 1.05 14.05 7.44
C ALA A 141 0.42 12.86 8.17
N VAL A 142 0.63 12.75 9.49
CA VAL A 142 -0.05 11.75 10.34
C VAL A 142 -1.52 12.09 10.49
N LYS A 143 -1.86 13.34 10.85
CA LYS A 143 -3.25 13.82 10.97
C LYS A 143 -4.03 13.62 9.68
N ALA A 144 -3.38 13.88 8.55
CA ALA A 144 -4.03 13.76 7.25
C ALA A 144 -3.91 12.34 6.63
N GLY A 145 -3.50 11.34 7.40
CA GLY A 145 -3.59 9.91 7.05
C GLY A 145 -2.59 9.39 6.00
N THR A 146 -1.57 10.16 5.60
CA THR A 146 -0.52 9.65 4.69
C THR A 146 0.46 8.73 5.40
N LEU A 147 0.70 8.99 6.68
CA LEU A 147 1.65 8.27 7.49
C LEU A 147 0.94 7.68 8.72
N HIS A 148 1.26 6.43 9.03
CA HIS A 148 0.78 5.83 10.27
C HIS A 148 1.47 6.47 11.49
N ARG A 149 0.77 6.53 12.63
CA ARG A 149 1.26 7.13 13.89
C ARG A 149 2.65 6.61 14.29
N ASN A 150 2.87 5.29 14.18
CA ASN A 150 4.16 4.67 14.53
C ASN A 150 5.28 5.11 13.58
N THR A 151 4.98 5.22 12.28
CA THR A 151 6.00 5.68 11.31
C THR A 151 6.33 7.15 11.53
N GLY A 152 5.36 7.98 11.93
CA GLY A 152 5.61 9.36 12.38
C GLY A 152 6.51 9.41 13.61
N ALA A 153 6.17 8.64 14.64
CA ALA A 153 6.96 8.53 15.87
C ALA A 153 8.40 8.05 15.60
N ASN A 154 8.57 7.04 14.74
CA ASN A 154 9.89 6.53 14.35
C ASN A 154 10.74 7.60 13.66
N ARG A 155 10.14 8.45 12.81
CA ARG A 155 10.86 9.56 12.16
C ARG A 155 11.30 10.63 13.15
N LYS A 156 10.44 10.99 14.11
CA LYS A 156 10.79 11.93 15.19
C LYS A 156 11.89 11.37 16.08
N SER A 157 11.75 10.12 16.51
CA SER A 157 12.76 9.41 17.32
C SER A 157 14.11 9.39 16.62
N ARG A 158 14.14 9.16 15.30
CA ARG A 158 15.39 9.20 14.51
C ARG A 158 16.07 10.56 14.57
N LEU A 159 15.35 11.66 14.40
CA LEU A 159 15.93 13.02 14.47
C LEU A 159 16.42 13.33 15.89
N ALA A 160 15.61 13.02 16.91
CA ALA A 160 15.98 13.23 18.31
C ALA A 160 17.25 12.46 18.70
N ARG A 161 17.36 11.18 18.31
CA ARG A 161 18.56 10.37 18.55
C ARG A 161 19.81 10.97 17.91
N ARG A 162 19.69 11.50 16.69
CA ARG A 162 20.83 12.13 16.00
C ARG A 162 21.23 13.46 16.63
N LYS A 163 20.27 14.28 17.07
CA LYS A 163 20.54 15.49 17.87
C LYS A 163 21.34 15.13 19.14
N LYS A 164 20.82 14.20 19.95
CA LYS A 164 21.47 13.75 21.19
C LYS A 164 22.89 13.21 20.95
N ALA A 165 23.10 12.44 19.89
CA ALA A 165 24.43 11.93 19.57
C ALA A 165 25.45 13.05 19.27
N VAL A 166 25.01 14.15 18.63
CA VAL A 166 25.86 15.33 18.39
C VAL A 166 26.13 16.08 19.69
N GLU A 167 25.15 16.21 20.58
CA GLU A 167 25.32 16.84 21.90
C GLU A 167 26.32 16.08 22.78
N ILE A 168 26.23 14.74 22.79
CA ILE A 168 27.18 13.86 23.51
C ILE A 168 28.59 13.99 22.93
N HIS A 169 28.73 13.97 21.61
CA HIS A 169 30.03 14.12 20.96
C HIS A 169 30.70 15.46 21.29
N ARG A 170 29.91 16.50 21.56
CA ARG A 170 30.39 17.83 21.94
C ARG A 170 30.60 17.99 23.45
N GLY A 171 30.14 17.04 24.25
CA GLY A 171 30.24 17.08 25.71
C GLY A 171 29.21 17.98 26.40
N TRP A 172 28.17 18.47 25.72
CA TRP A 172 27.12 19.28 26.35
C TRP A 172 26.12 18.45 27.13
N TYR A 173 26.02 17.16 26.82
CA TYR A 173 25.14 16.24 27.50
C TYR A 173 25.88 14.94 27.78
N THR A 174 25.95 14.57 29.06
CA THR A 174 26.40 13.26 29.48
C THR A 174 25.18 12.52 30.02
N PRO A 175 24.75 11.41 29.41
CA PRO A 175 23.65 10.63 29.95
C PRO A 175 24.06 10.10 31.31
N VAL A 176 23.21 10.33 32.32
CA VAL A 176 23.34 9.69 33.62
C VAL A 176 23.11 8.18 33.39
N PRO A 177 24.00 7.30 33.85
CA PRO A 177 23.79 5.86 33.71
C PRO A 177 22.56 5.44 34.53
N ASP A 178 21.63 4.73 33.90
CA ASP A 178 20.40 4.28 34.53
C ASP A 178 20.73 3.25 35.62
N VAL A 179 20.63 3.65 36.89
CA VAL A 179 20.84 2.83 38.09
C VAL A 179 19.71 1.83 38.37
N SER A 180 18.79 1.61 37.43
CA SER A 180 17.53 0.88 37.61
C SER A 180 17.41 -0.47 36.89
N SER A 181 18.53 -1.02 36.40
CA SER A 181 18.56 -2.35 35.76
C SER A 181 19.30 -3.40 36.61
N VAL A 182 18.85 -3.59 37.86
CA VAL A 182 19.18 -4.74 38.71
C VAL A 182 17.89 -5.40 39.13
#